data_AF-A0A8S2W4U6-F1
#
_entry.id   AF-A0A8S2W4U6-F1
#
_cell.length_a   1.000
_cell.length_b   1.000
_cell.length_c   1.000
_cell.angle_alpha   90.00
_cell.angle_beta   90.00
_cell.angle_gamma   90.00
#
_symmetry.space_group_name_H-M   'P 1'
#
loop_
_entity.id
_entity.type
_entity.pdbx_description
1 polymer ?
#
loop_
_entity_poly.entity_id
_entity_poly.type
_entity_poly.pdbx_seq_one_letter_code
_entity_poly.pdbx_strand_id
1 'polypeptide(L)'
;NFHLIHPSADITTIVNGTIRSAFEYSGQKCSACSRVYLPRSLSNEFYSQMKTIMESQLRIDTPLKFDTFTSAVIDRNSFNRIKMYIDY
;
A
#
# COMPACT_ATOMS: atom_id res chain seq x y z
N ASN A 1 2.59 1.46 -11.50
CA ASN A 1 3.59 2.56 -11.40
C ASN A 1 4.66 2.18 -10.39
N PHE A 2 5.73 2.97 -10.25
CA PHE A 2 6.77 2.69 -9.25
C PHE A 2 7.21 3.93 -8.49
N HIS A 3 7.69 3.73 -7.26
CA HIS A 3 8.45 4.73 -6.51
C HIS A 3 9.93 4.34 -6.52
N LEU A 4 10.82 5.31 -6.78
CA LEU A 4 12.26 5.17 -6.63
C LEU A 4 12.69 6.06 -5.47
N ILE A 5 13.30 5.48 -4.44
CA ILE A 5 13.63 6.19 -3.20
C ILE A 5 15.13 6.43 -3.14
N HIS A 6 15.52 7.69 -2.93
CA HIS A 6 16.91 8.06 -2.68
C HIS A 6 17.26 7.84 -1.20
N PRO A 7 18.51 7.46 -0.84
CA PRO A 7 18.93 7.26 0.56
C PRO A 7 18.72 8.46 1.49
N SER A 8 18.64 9.67 0.95
CA SER A 8 18.43 10.91 1.71
C SER A 8 16.95 11.30 1.86
N ALA A 9 16.01 10.47 1.39
CA ALA A 9 14.60 10.78 1.46
C ALA A 9 14.10 10.75 2.90
N ASP A 10 13.14 11.62 3.23
CA ASP A 10 12.45 11.58 4.51
C ASP A 10 11.60 10.30 4.61
N ILE A 11 11.97 9.45 5.57
CA ILE A 11 11.44 8.09 5.73
C ILE A 11 9.92 8.08 6.00
N THR A 12 9.45 9.01 6.83
CA THR A 12 8.03 9.11 7.21
C THR A 12 7.18 9.48 6.01
N THR A 13 7.63 10.44 5.21
CA THR A 13 6.94 10.90 4.01
C THR A 13 6.85 9.80 2.96
N ILE A 14 7.95 9.10 2.67
CA ILE A 14 7.95 8.05 1.65
C ILE A 14 7.10 6.85 2.06
N VAL A 15 7.06 6.48 3.34
CA VAL A 15 6.21 5.39 3.84
C VAL A 15 4.74 5.76 3.66
N ASN A 16 4.32 6.91 4.20
CA ASN A 16 2.93 7.37 4.10
C ASN A 16 2.48 7.55 2.63
N GLY A 17 3.31 8.19 1.81
CA GLY A 17 3.02 8.40 0.40
C GLY A 17 2.91 7.08 -0.38
N THR A 18 3.76 6.10 -0.06
CA THR A 18 3.72 4.78 -0.70
C THR A 18 2.47 4.00 -0.31
N ILE A 19 2.11 3.96 0.98
CA ILE A 19 0.89 3.28 1.45
C ILE A 19 -0.34 3.83 0.72
N ARG A 20 -0.49 5.16 0.68
CA ARG A 20 -1.65 5.80 0.02
C ARG A 20 -1.68 5.55 -1.49
N SER A 21 -0.53 5.69 -2.14
CA SER A 21 -0.38 5.47 -3.58
C SER A 21 -0.71 4.02 -3.98
N ALA A 22 -0.31 3.05 -3.16
CA ALA A 22 -0.51 1.63 -3.42
C ALA A 22 -1.91 1.12 -3.04
N PHE A 23 -2.46 1.52 -1.88
CA PHE A 23 -3.60 0.81 -1.27
C PHE A 23 -4.89 1.61 -1.16
N GLU A 24 -4.89 2.93 -1.34
CA GLU A 24 -6.16 3.67 -1.47
C GLU A 24 -6.96 3.12 -2.65
N TYR A 25 -8.29 3.05 -2.49
CA TYR A 25 -9.20 2.45 -3.47
C TYR A 25 -8.81 1.00 -3.84
N SER A 26 -8.27 0.28 -2.87
CA SER A 26 -7.80 -1.11 -2.96
C SER A 26 -6.78 -1.33 -4.09
N GLY A 27 -6.02 -0.29 -4.43
CA GLY A 27 -5.05 -0.33 -5.53
C GLY A 27 -5.69 -0.37 -6.93
N GLN A 28 -7.00 -0.17 -7.06
CA GLN A 28 -7.73 -0.24 -8.33
C GLN A 28 -7.63 1.09 -9.12
N LYS A 29 -6.40 1.61 -9.21
CA LYS A 29 -6.05 2.83 -9.94
C LYS A 29 -5.02 2.47 -10.99
N CYS A 30 -5.17 2.94 -12.24
CA CYS A 30 -4.13 2.77 -13.26
C CYS A 30 -2.81 3.45 -12.85
N SER A 31 -2.89 4.47 -11.98
CA SER A 31 -1.78 5.20 -11.38
C SER A 31 -1.20 4.54 -10.12
N ALA A 32 -1.80 3.47 -9.59
CA ALA A 32 -1.36 2.86 -8.34
C ALA A 32 0.13 2.48 -8.35
N CYS A 33 0.80 2.73 -7.22
CA CYS A 33 2.16 2.27 -7.01
C CYS A 33 2.15 0.75 -6.76
N SER A 34 2.75 -0.01 -7.67
CA SER A 34 2.81 -1.47 -7.59
C SER A 34 4.22 -1.99 -7.34
N ARG A 35 5.23 -1.11 -7.33
CA ARG A 35 6.64 -1.44 -7.15
C ARG A 35 7.38 -0.33 -6.43
N VAL A 36 8.29 -0.68 -5.52
CA VAL A 36 9.13 0.27 -4.79
C VAL A 36 10.59 -0.17 -4.90
N TYR A 37 11.45 0.74 -5.35
CA TYR A 37 12.90 0.55 -5.35
C TYR A 37 13.48 1.29 -4.14
N LEU A 38 13.93 0.51 -3.17
CA LEU A 38 14.31 0.99 -1.84
C LEU A 38 15.81 0.82 -1.60
N PRO A 39 16.53 1.86 -1.14
CA PRO A 39 17.94 1.74 -0.82
C PRO A 39 18.11 0.92 0.45
N ARG A 40 19.14 0.06 0.47
CA ARG A 40 19.42 -0.84 1.61
C ARG A 40 19.52 -0.09 2.93
N SER A 41 20.09 1.11 2.94
CA SER A 41 20.26 1.95 4.13
C SER A 41 18.95 2.34 4.82
N LEU A 42 17.83 2.43 4.08
CA LEU A 42 16.51 2.78 4.64
C LEU A 42 15.59 1.58 4.83
N SER A 43 15.99 0.40 4.36
CA SER A 43 15.08 -0.74 4.22
C SER A 43 14.44 -1.21 5.52
N ASN A 44 15.23 -1.40 6.58
CA ASN A 44 14.74 -1.86 7.88
C ASN A 44 13.70 -0.90 8.47
N GLU A 45 14.01 0.40 8.45
CA GLU A 45 13.12 1.42 9.01
C GLU A 45 11.84 1.56 8.18
N PHE A 46 11.97 1.57 6.85
CA PHE A 46 10.83 1.64 5.94
C PHE A 46 9.84 0.50 6.19
N TYR A 47 10.33 -0.75 6.23
CA TYR A 47 9.46 -1.91 6.47
C TYR A 47 8.83 -1.89 7.86
N SER A 48 9.58 -1.48 8.89
CA SER A 48 9.08 -1.37 10.26
C SER A 48 7.94 -0.36 10.37
N GLN A 49 8.12 0.86 9.85
CA GLN A 49 7.10 1.89 9.87
C GLN A 49 5.88 1.50 9.01
N MET A 50 6.12 0.96 7.81
CA MET A 50 5.05 0.53 6.91
C MET A 50 4.17 -0.55 7.56
N LYS A 51 4.79 -1.58 8.16
CA LYS A 51 4.09 -2.64 8.87
C LYS A 51 3.25 -2.08 10.03
N THR A 52 3.85 -1.21 10.84
CA THR A 52 3.17 -0.59 11.99
C THR A 52 1.91 0.15 11.55
N ILE A 53 2.00 0.97 10.49
CA ILE A 53 0.85 1.72 9.96
C ILE A 53 -0.21 0.76 9.41
N MET A 54 0.20 -0.24 8.62
CA MET A 54 -0.72 -1.20 8.00
C MET A 54 -1.50 -2.01 9.03
N GLU A 55 -0.87 -2.41 10.15
CA GLU A 55 -1.51 -3.24 11.18
C GLU A 55 -2.41 -2.43 12.12
N SER A 56 -2.10 -1.15 12.39
CA SER A 56 -2.75 -0.40 13.47
C SER A 56 -3.62 0.78 13.02
N GLN A 57 -3.46 1.28 11.79
CA GLN A 57 -4.07 2.54 11.36
C GLN A 57 -4.98 2.40 10.14
N LEU A 58 -4.83 1.35 9.33
CA LEU A 58 -5.58 1.22 8.08
C LEU A 58 -6.86 0.41 8.29
N ARG A 59 -8.01 1.10 8.34
CA ARG A 59 -9.32 0.45 8.43
C ARG A 59 -9.77 -0.07 7.06
N ILE A 60 -10.08 -1.37 6.99
CA ILE A 60 -10.71 -2.01 5.83
C ILE A 60 -12.17 -2.30 6.16
N ASP A 61 -13.12 -1.63 5.51
CA ASP A 61 -14.56 -1.75 5.82
C ASP A 61 -15.44 -1.26 4.64
N THR A 62 -16.74 -1.11 4.87
CA THR A 62 -17.70 -0.51 3.93
C THR A 62 -17.30 0.92 3.53
N PRO A 63 -17.39 1.29 2.24
CA PRO A 63 -17.06 2.65 1.79
C PRO A 63 -18.04 3.72 2.30
N LEU A 64 -19.11 3.32 3.00
CA LEU A 64 -20.10 4.23 3.59
C LEU A 64 -19.64 4.86 4.92
N LYS A 65 -18.56 4.36 5.53
CA LYS A 65 -17.99 4.93 6.77
C LYS A 65 -16.82 5.84 6.43
N PHE A 66 -16.84 7.06 6.97
CA PHE A 66 -15.84 8.10 6.71
C PHE A 66 -14.41 7.70 7.09
N ASP A 67 -14.25 6.89 8.14
CA ASP A 67 -12.94 6.42 8.64
C ASP A 67 -12.41 5.20 7.88
N THR A 68 -13.07 4.75 6.81
CA THR A 68 -12.60 3.63 5.99
C THR A 68 -11.45 4.07 5.10
N PHE A 69 -10.28 3.45 5.27
CA PHE A 69 -9.13 3.71 4.43
C PHE A 69 -9.29 3.06 3.04
N THR A 70 -9.72 1.80 3.01
CA THR A 70 -9.91 1.04 1.76
C THR A 70 -10.99 -0.02 1.91
N SER A 71 -11.46 -0.61 0.80
CA SER A 71 -12.64 -1.49 0.82
C SER A 71 -12.48 -2.71 -0.09
N ALA A 72 -13.59 -3.32 -0.51
CA ALA A 72 -13.60 -4.42 -1.43
C ALA A 72 -13.03 -4.03 -2.81
N VAL A 73 -12.47 -5.02 -3.50
CA VAL A 73 -12.25 -4.95 -4.95
C VAL A 73 -13.58 -5.07 -5.70
N ILE A 74 -13.60 -4.71 -6.98
CA ILE A 74 -14.82 -4.51 -7.77
C ILE A 74 -15.75 -5.73 -7.81
N ASP A 75 -15.19 -6.94 -7.91
CA ASP A 75 -15.96 -8.17 -8.03
C ASP A 75 -15.19 -9.42 -7.56
N ARG A 76 -15.89 -10.55 -7.54
CA ARG A 76 -15.35 -11.86 -7.16
C ARG A 76 -14.22 -12.33 -8.10
N ASN A 77 -14.32 -12.02 -9.39
CA ASN A 77 -13.30 -12.42 -10.37
C ASN A 77 -11.98 -11.71 -10.10
N SER A 78 -12.02 -10.41 -9.83
CA SER A 78 -10.86 -9.60 -9.46
C SER A 78 -10.27 -10.06 -8.13
N PHE A 79 -11.11 -10.36 -7.14
CA PHE A 79 -10.67 -10.94 -5.87
C PHE A 79 -9.92 -12.26 -6.07
N ASN A 80 -10.51 -13.21 -6.79
CA ASN A 80 -9.92 -14.52 -7.04
C ASN A 80 -8.58 -14.40 -7.78
N ARG A 81 -8.50 -13.52 -8.79
CA ARG A 81 -7.27 -13.26 -9.54
C ARG A 81 -6.16 -12.69 -8.65
N ILE A 82 -6.47 -11.71 -7.81
CA ILE A 82 -5.49 -11.11 -6.90
C ILE A 82 -5.04 -12.13 -5.85
N LYS A 83 -5.99 -12.84 -5.22
CA LYS A 83 -5.71 -13.88 -4.23
C LYS A 83 -4.82 -14.98 -4.81
N MET A 84 -5.05 -15.42 -6.04
CA MET A 84 -4.20 -16.40 -6.72
C MET A 84 -2.73 -15.97 -6.79
N TYR A 85 -2.43 -14.68 -7.03
CA TYR A 85 -1.06 -14.18 -7.05
C TYR A 85 -0.41 -14.06 -5.65
N ILE A 86 -1.22 -13.99 -4.59
CA ILE A 86 -0.74 -13.87 -3.20
C ILE A 86 -0.53 -15.25 -2.59
N ASP A 87 -1.40 -16.21 -2.89
CA ASP A 87 -1.35 -17.58 -2.38
C ASP A 87 -0.32 -18.46 -3.11
N TYR A 88 0.21 -18.01 -4.26
CA TYR A 88 1.30 -18.66 -4.99
C TYR A 88 2.63 -18.51 -4.26
#